data_AF-A0A132GSW0-F1
#
_entry.id   AF-A0A132GSW0-F1
#
_cell.length_a   1.000
_cell.length_b   1.000
_cell.length_c   1.000
_cell.angle_alpha   90.00
_cell.angle_beta   90.00
_cell.angle_gamma   90.00
#
_symmetry.space_group_name_H-M   'P 1'
#
loop_
_entity.id
_entity.type
_entity.pdbx_description
1 polymer ?
#
loop_
_entity_poly.entity_id
_entity_poly.type
_entity_poly.pdbx_seq_one_letter_code
_entity_poly.pdbx_strand_id
1 'polypeptide(L)'
;FNKARNESVWKLETRQEEMERNDGLIAKLQEDFDKHKAQRKLDGEGNLLNPIRIDNFKPTDEESIGKQLQKIAKEKDTKGEYRRVGEIHGFTILMCSEPLDKDGLGMFQNKFCVEGNFKYKYNNGFIALSDPIAAARNFINSLERIPQTIEQYKEKNTSLAKDIPLLKEIANKQWKKEDELKGLKSELAALDRKIQLELAKDNEPQQQQAVANGDDVVEVSSQKETPSKGLKP
;
A
#
# COMPACT_ATOMS: atom_id res chain seq x y z
N PHE A 1 -16.89 11.05 21.39
CA PHE A 1 -17.52 9.74 21.59
C PHE A 1 -17.60 8.94 20.30
N ASN A 2 -18.41 9.35 19.31
CA ASN A 2 -18.47 8.71 17.99
C ASN A 2 -17.09 8.55 17.33
N LYS A 3 -16.18 9.51 17.52
CA LYS A 3 -14.79 9.43 17.03
C LYS A 3 -14.03 8.19 17.54
N ALA A 4 -14.09 7.90 18.83
CA ALA A 4 -13.34 6.78 19.45
C ALA A 4 -13.93 5.41 19.06
N ARG A 5 -15.27 5.32 18.93
CA ARG A 5 -15.93 4.13 18.42
C ARG A 5 -15.57 3.87 16.95
N ASN A 6 -15.71 4.90 16.11
CA ASN A 6 -15.38 4.79 14.69
C ASN A 6 -13.90 4.44 14.50
N GLU A 7 -13.00 4.98 15.33
CA GLU A 7 -11.58 4.62 15.31
C GLU A 7 -11.35 3.15 15.69
N SER A 8 -12.10 2.61 16.66
CA SER A 8 -11.99 1.20 17.07
C SER A 8 -12.52 0.24 16.02
N VAL A 9 -13.65 0.59 15.39
CA VAL A 9 -14.24 -0.17 14.26
C VAL A 9 -13.30 -0.14 13.06
N TRP A 10 -12.80 1.05 12.69
CA TRP A 10 -11.85 1.20 11.59
C TRP A 10 -10.55 0.40 11.85
N LYS A 11 -10.03 0.43 13.08
CA LYS A 11 -8.88 -0.40 13.48
C LYS A 11 -9.20 -1.89 13.31
N LEU A 12 -10.36 -2.35 13.77
CA LEU A 12 -10.78 -3.74 13.63
C LEU A 12 -10.84 -4.16 12.15
N GLU A 13 -11.53 -3.38 11.32
CA GLU A 13 -11.64 -3.60 9.87
C GLU A 13 -10.25 -3.64 9.22
N THR A 14 -9.41 -2.66 9.49
CA THR A 14 -8.03 -2.59 8.95
C THR A 14 -7.21 -3.83 9.33
N ARG A 15 -7.31 -4.31 10.58
CA ARG A 15 -6.56 -5.49 11.01
C ARG A 15 -7.12 -6.78 10.40
N GLN A 16 -8.42 -6.86 10.17
CA GLN A 16 -9.04 -8.00 9.48
C GLN A 16 -8.63 -8.02 8.00
N GLU A 17 -8.71 -6.89 7.30
CA GLU A 17 -8.23 -6.74 5.92
C GLU A 17 -6.74 -7.08 5.81
N GLU A 18 -5.93 -6.65 6.78
CA GLU A 18 -4.50 -6.97 6.81
C GLU A 18 -4.26 -8.48 6.93
N MET A 19 -5.02 -9.17 7.78
CA MET A 19 -4.90 -10.62 7.98
C MET A 19 -5.30 -11.39 6.71
N GLU A 20 -6.45 -11.04 6.11
CA GLU A 20 -6.91 -11.64 4.85
C GLU A 20 -5.91 -11.41 3.71
N ARG A 21 -5.38 -10.18 3.61
CA ARG A 21 -4.33 -9.85 2.65
C ARG A 21 -3.09 -10.70 2.88
N ASN A 22 -2.64 -10.85 4.13
CA ASN A 22 -1.48 -11.68 4.46
C ASN A 22 -1.72 -13.16 4.12
N ASP A 23 -2.91 -13.70 4.37
CA ASP A 23 -3.25 -15.08 4.01
C ASP A 23 -3.19 -15.29 2.49
N GLY A 24 -3.71 -14.34 1.70
CA GLY A 24 -3.59 -14.36 0.25
C GLY A 24 -2.13 -14.27 -0.24
N LEU A 25 -1.28 -13.49 0.43
CA LEU A 25 0.15 -13.45 0.13
C LEU A 25 0.85 -14.77 0.47
N ILE A 26 0.55 -15.35 1.64
CA ILE A 26 1.11 -16.64 2.07
C ILE A 26 0.76 -17.74 1.06
N ALA A 27 -0.48 -17.81 0.60
CA ALA A 27 -0.90 -18.79 -0.40
C ALA A 27 -0.07 -18.69 -1.69
N LYS A 28 0.10 -17.47 -2.24
CA LYS A 28 0.90 -17.23 -3.44
C LYS A 28 2.39 -17.54 -3.25
N LEU A 29 2.95 -17.20 -2.08
CA LEU A 29 4.33 -17.55 -1.73
C LEU A 29 4.51 -19.07 -1.62
N GLN A 30 3.51 -19.77 -1.07
CA GLN A 30 3.53 -21.22 -0.94
C GLN A 30 3.47 -21.91 -2.31
N GLU A 31 2.63 -21.43 -3.24
CA GLU A 31 2.60 -21.90 -4.62
C GLU A 31 3.97 -21.79 -5.31
N ASP A 32 4.63 -20.63 -5.18
CA ASP A 32 5.97 -20.43 -5.72
C ASP A 32 7.01 -21.34 -5.05
N PHE A 33 6.93 -21.51 -3.73
CA PHE A 33 7.81 -22.43 -3.00
C PHE A 33 7.65 -23.88 -3.47
N ASP A 34 6.42 -24.35 -3.63
CA ASP A 34 6.12 -25.71 -4.05
C ASP A 34 6.54 -25.94 -5.50
N LYS A 35 6.30 -24.96 -6.39
CA LYS A 35 6.82 -24.98 -7.76
C LYS A 35 8.35 -25.07 -7.77
N HIS A 36 9.03 -24.24 -6.98
CA HIS A 36 10.48 -24.29 -6.88
C HIS A 36 10.94 -25.66 -6.37
N LYS A 37 10.36 -26.17 -5.28
CA LYS A 37 10.66 -27.47 -4.68
C LYS A 37 10.50 -28.62 -5.68
N ALA A 38 9.43 -28.62 -6.48
CA ALA A 38 9.17 -29.66 -7.47
C ALA A 38 10.20 -29.68 -8.63
N GLN A 39 10.83 -28.54 -8.93
CA GLN A 39 11.79 -28.40 -10.02
C GLN A 39 13.26 -28.51 -9.56
N ARG A 40 13.51 -28.60 -8.25
CA ARG A 40 14.86 -28.79 -7.70
C ARG A 40 15.41 -30.12 -8.19
N LYS A 41 16.61 -30.08 -8.74
CA LYS A 41 17.37 -31.28 -9.06
C LYS A 41 18.54 -31.35 -8.09
N LEU A 42 18.74 -32.52 -7.50
CA LEU A 42 19.95 -32.80 -6.74
C LEU A 42 20.95 -33.48 -7.68
N ASP A 43 22.24 -33.23 -7.48
CA ASP A 43 23.29 -34.03 -8.10
C ASP A 43 23.43 -35.41 -7.40
N GLY A 44 24.36 -36.24 -7.86
CA GLY A 44 24.62 -37.55 -7.28
C GLY A 44 25.15 -37.51 -5.84
N GLU A 45 25.55 -36.34 -5.34
CA GLU A 45 26.06 -36.10 -3.99
C GLU A 45 25.00 -35.45 -3.07
N GLY A 46 23.80 -35.18 -3.60
CA GLY A 46 22.72 -34.54 -2.85
C GLY A 46 22.79 -33.01 -2.81
N ASN A 47 23.71 -32.38 -3.55
CA ASN A 47 23.78 -30.92 -3.64
C ASN A 47 22.73 -30.40 -4.62
N LEU A 48 22.18 -29.22 -4.33
CA LEU A 48 21.21 -28.57 -5.19
C LEU A 48 21.87 -28.09 -6.47
N LEU A 49 21.46 -28.66 -7.61
CA LEU A 49 21.90 -28.18 -8.91
C LEU A 49 21.36 -26.77 -9.14
N ASN A 50 22.16 -25.96 -9.83
CA ASN A 50 21.81 -24.62 -10.26
C ASN A 50 21.57 -24.60 -11.77
N PRO A 51 20.46 -25.17 -12.29
CA PRO A 51 20.20 -25.31 -13.72
C PRO A 51 19.75 -23.98 -14.35
N ILE A 52 20.55 -22.93 -14.18
CA ILE A 52 20.29 -21.63 -14.81
C ILE A 52 20.48 -21.77 -16.32
N ARG A 53 19.48 -21.27 -17.05
CA ARG A 53 19.55 -21.07 -18.49
C ARG A 53 19.59 -19.57 -18.74
N ILE A 54 20.61 -19.10 -19.44
CA ILE A 54 20.68 -17.71 -19.92
C ILE A 54 20.29 -17.72 -21.39
N ASP A 55 19.40 -16.80 -21.77
CA ASP A 55 18.91 -16.73 -23.15
C ASP A 55 20.08 -16.47 -24.12
N ASN A 56 20.11 -17.21 -25.23
CA ASN A 56 21.16 -17.15 -26.25
C ASN A 56 22.58 -17.45 -25.75
N PHE A 57 22.73 -18.19 -24.64
CA PHE A 57 24.02 -18.58 -24.09
C PHE A 57 24.03 -20.06 -23.72
N LYS A 58 25.08 -20.77 -24.13
CA LYS A 58 25.29 -22.19 -23.79
C LYS A 58 26.36 -22.30 -22.70
N PRO A 59 25.99 -22.55 -21.44
CA PRO A 59 26.96 -22.65 -20.35
C PRO A 59 27.79 -23.93 -20.43
N THR A 60 29.04 -23.85 -19.97
CA THR A 60 29.94 -25.00 -19.78
C THR A 60 29.94 -25.48 -18.33
N ASP A 61 29.84 -24.53 -17.40
CA ASP A 61 29.93 -24.69 -15.96
C ASP A 61 29.26 -23.50 -15.23
N GLU A 62 29.16 -23.57 -13.90
CA GLU A 62 28.59 -22.50 -13.07
C GLU A 62 29.36 -21.17 -13.18
N GLU A 63 30.68 -21.22 -13.37
CA GLU A 63 31.53 -20.04 -13.51
C GLU A 63 31.22 -19.28 -14.82
N SER A 64 30.99 -20.00 -15.92
CA SER A 64 30.63 -19.45 -17.23
C SER A 64 29.29 -18.71 -17.20
N ILE A 65 28.32 -19.23 -16.43
CA ILE A 65 27.03 -18.58 -16.16
C ILE A 65 27.27 -17.26 -15.43
N GLY A 66 28.07 -17.30 -14.36
CA GLY A 66 28.45 -16.13 -13.59
C GLY A 66 29.09 -15.03 -14.43
N LYS A 67 30.09 -15.37 -15.23
CA LYS A 67 30.78 -14.44 -16.14
C LYS A 67 29.82 -13.81 -17.13
N GLN A 68 28.90 -14.59 -17.70
CA GLN A 68 27.90 -14.08 -18.64
C GLN A 68 26.91 -13.13 -17.94
N LEU A 69 26.46 -13.44 -16.72
CA LEU A 69 25.60 -12.54 -15.94
C LEU A 69 26.31 -11.23 -15.60
N GLN A 70 27.58 -11.29 -15.20
CA GLN A 70 28.41 -10.10 -14.93
C GLN A 70 28.59 -9.24 -16.18
N LYS A 71 28.77 -9.86 -17.35
CA LYS A 71 28.81 -9.16 -18.63
C LYS A 71 27.49 -8.44 -18.91
N ILE A 72 26.37 -9.16 -18.79
CA ILE A 72 25.02 -8.59 -18.97
C ILE A 72 24.79 -7.41 -18.01
N ALA A 73 25.20 -7.55 -16.76
CA ALA A 73 25.04 -6.52 -15.73
C ALA A 73 25.84 -5.23 -16.03
N LYS A 74 26.92 -5.31 -16.80
CA LYS A 74 27.76 -4.15 -17.17
C LYS A 74 27.34 -3.51 -18.49
N GLU A 75 26.88 -4.30 -19.45
CA GLU A 75 26.74 -3.86 -20.85
C GLU A 75 25.30 -3.50 -21.25
N LYS A 76 24.27 -4.03 -20.56
CA LYS A 76 22.88 -3.84 -20.98
C LYS A 76 22.19 -2.72 -20.21
N ASP A 77 21.67 -1.74 -20.93
CA ASP A 77 20.72 -0.75 -20.41
C ASP A 77 19.30 -1.12 -20.81
N THR A 78 18.43 -1.38 -19.84
CA THR A 78 17.02 -1.69 -20.04
C THR A 78 16.11 -0.47 -19.91
N LYS A 79 16.66 0.72 -19.62
CA LYS A 79 15.92 1.98 -19.49
C LYS A 79 14.77 1.92 -18.48
N GLY A 80 14.97 1.19 -17.38
CA GLY A 80 13.97 1.01 -16.32
C GLY A 80 12.92 -0.07 -16.63
N GLU A 81 12.97 -0.73 -17.78
CA GLU A 81 12.06 -1.82 -18.10
C GLU A 81 12.61 -3.16 -17.60
N TYR A 82 11.74 -4.04 -17.11
CA TYR A 82 12.13 -5.42 -16.82
C TYR A 82 12.34 -6.18 -18.13
N ARG A 83 13.54 -6.72 -18.32
CA ARG A 83 13.88 -7.57 -19.46
C ARG A 83 14.29 -8.96 -19.02
N ARG A 84 13.81 -9.96 -19.76
CA ARG A 84 14.19 -11.35 -19.55
C ARG A 84 15.67 -11.56 -19.87
N VAL A 85 16.33 -12.26 -18.96
CA VAL A 85 17.73 -12.69 -19.08
C VAL A 85 17.83 -14.20 -19.21
N GLY A 86 16.89 -14.93 -18.62
CA GLY A 86 16.95 -16.39 -18.59
C GLY A 86 15.90 -17.00 -17.67
N GLU A 87 16.22 -18.18 -17.14
CA GLU A 87 15.32 -18.97 -16.30
C GLU A 87 16.09 -19.81 -15.27
N ILE A 88 15.47 -20.03 -14.12
CA ILE A 88 15.89 -20.98 -13.09
C ILE A 88 14.67 -21.72 -12.54
N HIS A 89 14.69 -23.05 -12.50
CA HIS A 89 13.61 -23.87 -11.92
C HIS A 89 12.19 -23.52 -12.42
N GLY A 90 12.05 -23.11 -13.68
CA GLY A 90 10.77 -22.68 -14.26
C GLY A 90 10.33 -21.25 -13.88
N PHE A 91 11.21 -20.45 -13.27
CA PHE A 91 11.02 -19.04 -12.97
C PHE A 91 11.86 -18.17 -13.89
N THR A 92 11.26 -17.09 -14.39
CA THR A 92 11.96 -16.15 -15.27
C THR A 92 12.96 -15.31 -14.47
N ILE A 93 14.19 -15.20 -14.97
CA ILE A 93 15.17 -14.23 -14.48
C ILE A 93 14.98 -12.94 -15.26
N LEU A 94 14.72 -11.85 -14.55
CA LEU A 94 14.58 -10.51 -15.10
C LEU A 94 15.72 -9.61 -14.64
N MET A 95 16.02 -8.59 -15.45
CA MET A 95 16.92 -7.50 -15.12
C MET A 95 16.25 -6.15 -15.40
N CYS A 96 16.53 -5.15 -14.57
CA CYS A 96 16.11 -3.78 -14.74
C CYS A 96 17.27 -2.83 -14.43
N SER A 97 17.53 -1.87 -15.31
CA SER A 97 18.50 -0.80 -15.10
C SER A 97 17.86 0.33 -14.30
N GLU A 98 18.43 0.64 -13.15
CA GLU A 98 18.05 1.78 -12.31
C GLU A 98 19.11 2.87 -12.42
N PRO A 99 18.74 4.16 -12.54
CA PRO A 99 19.71 5.26 -12.54
C PRO A 99 20.44 5.33 -11.20
N LEU A 100 21.76 5.59 -11.24
CA LEU A 100 22.58 5.67 -10.03
C LEU A 100 22.37 7.00 -9.29
N ASP A 101 22.15 8.08 -10.04
CA ASP A 101 21.97 9.43 -9.52
C ASP A 101 20.62 10.02 -9.96
N LYS A 102 20.08 10.92 -9.13
CA LYS A 102 18.91 11.74 -9.50
C LYS A 102 19.23 12.78 -10.59
N ASP A 103 20.52 13.07 -10.79
CA ASP A 103 21.00 14.20 -11.62
C ASP A 103 21.31 13.80 -13.07
N GLY A 104 21.01 12.57 -13.49
CA GLY A 104 20.96 12.22 -14.91
C GLY A 104 22.31 12.12 -15.63
N LEU A 105 23.41 11.85 -14.91
CA LEU A 105 24.76 11.60 -15.48
C LEU A 105 24.85 10.35 -16.37
N GLY A 106 23.72 9.74 -16.76
CA GLY A 106 23.66 8.59 -17.67
C GLY A 106 24.21 7.28 -17.08
N MET A 107 24.60 7.28 -15.80
CA MET A 107 25.06 6.07 -15.12
C MET A 107 23.88 5.28 -14.56
N PHE A 108 23.87 3.98 -14.84
CA PHE A 108 22.86 3.04 -14.36
C PHE A 108 23.51 1.86 -13.66
N GLN A 109 22.74 1.23 -12.79
CA GLN A 109 23.06 -0.05 -12.17
C GLN A 109 22.00 -1.08 -12.54
N ASN A 110 22.44 -2.30 -12.85
CA ASN A 110 21.53 -3.39 -13.16
C ASN A 110 21.16 -4.19 -11.92
N LYS A 111 19.85 -4.32 -11.68
CA LYS A 111 19.29 -5.18 -10.66
C LYS A 111 18.56 -6.34 -11.29
N PHE A 112 18.78 -7.51 -10.72
CA PHE A 112 18.14 -8.74 -11.14
C PHE A 112 17.09 -9.20 -10.14
N CYS A 113 16.08 -9.91 -10.65
CA CYS A 113 15.10 -10.59 -9.83
C CYS A 113 14.61 -11.86 -10.51
N VAL A 114 14.05 -12.77 -9.71
CA VAL A 114 13.37 -13.98 -10.18
C VAL A 114 11.87 -13.73 -10.09
N GLU A 115 11.14 -13.94 -11.18
CA GLU A 115 9.70 -13.69 -11.27
C GLU A 115 8.89 -14.97 -11.07
N GLY A 116 8.06 -14.97 -10.02
CA GLY A 116 6.94 -15.86 -9.76
C GLY A 116 5.66 -15.05 -9.53
N ASN A 117 4.82 -15.43 -8.56
CA ASN A 117 3.77 -14.56 -8.04
C ASN A 117 4.34 -13.24 -7.48
N PHE A 118 5.63 -13.22 -7.11
CA PHE A 118 6.39 -12.05 -6.69
C PHE A 118 7.71 -11.91 -7.45
N LYS A 119 8.33 -10.73 -7.36
CA LYS A 119 9.70 -10.48 -7.85
C LYS A 119 10.69 -10.67 -6.71
N TYR A 120 11.34 -11.82 -6.67
CA TYR A 120 12.31 -12.17 -5.63
C TYR A 120 13.69 -11.59 -5.92
N LYS A 121 14.26 -10.91 -4.94
CA LYS A 121 15.58 -10.28 -5.04
C LYS A 121 16.46 -10.78 -3.90
N TYR A 122 17.65 -11.26 -4.22
CA TYR A 122 18.75 -11.42 -3.26
C TYR A 122 19.68 -10.22 -3.36
N ASN A 123 20.25 -9.78 -2.23
CA ASN A 123 21.15 -8.63 -2.16
C ASN A 123 20.63 -7.37 -2.90
N ASN A 124 19.35 -7.03 -2.68
CA ASN A 124 18.67 -5.92 -3.38
C ASN A 124 18.72 -6.00 -4.92
N GLY A 125 18.91 -7.20 -5.48
CA GLY A 125 19.03 -7.46 -6.91
C GLY A 125 20.45 -7.34 -7.46
N PHE A 126 21.44 -7.00 -6.64
CA PHE A 126 22.83 -6.96 -7.08
C PHE A 126 23.44 -8.36 -7.13
N ILE A 127 24.06 -8.68 -8.27
CA ILE A 127 24.90 -9.87 -8.40
C ILE A 127 26.35 -9.54 -8.01
N ALA A 128 27.13 -10.55 -7.63
CA ALA A 128 28.56 -10.38 -7.37
C ALA A 128 29.33 -10.08 -8.67
N LEU A 129 30.01 -8.94 -8.76
CA LEU A 129 30.77 -8.55 -9.96
C LEU A 129 32.20 -9.09 -10.01
N SER A 130 32.71 -9.59 -8.88
CA SER A 130 34.07 -10.13 -8.73
C SER A 130 34.11 -11.65 -8.54
N ASP A 131 32.98 -12.28 -8.23
CA ASP A 131 32.86 -13.73 -8.02
C ASP A 131 31.76 -14.29 -8.94
N PRO A 132 32.15 -14.98 -10.03
CA PRO A 132 31.19 -15.58 -10.97
C PRO A 132 30.28 -16.63 -10.32
N ILE A 133 30.80 -17.44 -9.40
CA ILE A 133 30.01 -18.50 -8.76
C ILE A 133 28.95 -17.87 -7.88
N ALA A 134 29.31 -16.87 -7.08
CA ALA A 134 28.34 -16.12 -6.28
C ALA A 134 27.30 -15.40 -7.17
N ALA A 135 27.69 -14.88 -8.33
CA ALA A 135 26.76 -14.27 -9.29
C ALA A 135 25.73 -15.27 -9.82
N ALA A 136 26.17 -16.49 -10.17
CA ALA A 136 25.28 -17.56 -10.61
C ALA A 136 24.34 -18.02 -9.48
N ARG A 137 24.81 -18.10 -8.23
CA ARG A 137 23.99 -18.52 -7.08
C ARG A 137 23.00 -17.47 -6.58
N ASN A 138 23.06 -16.23 -7.08
CA ASN A 138 22.18 -15.15 -6.64
C ASN A 138 20.67 -15.49 -6.76
N PHE A 139 20.29 -16.21 -7.81
CA PHE A 139 18.89 -16.51 -8.11
C PHE A 139 18.33 -17.64 -7.26
N ILE A 140 19.14 -18.67 -6.98
CA ILE A 140 18.73 -19.74 -6.07
C ILE A 140 18.59 -19.20 -4.65
N ASN A 141 19.53 -18.36 -4.22
CA ASN A 141 19.46 -17.65 -2.93
C ASN A 141 18.22 -16.74 -2.83
N SER A 142 17.72 -16.22 -3.97
CA SER A 142 16.47 -15.43 -3.99
C SER A 142 15.26 -16.31 -3.68
N LEU A 143 15.20 -17.53 -4.25
CA LEU A 143 14.10 -18.48 -4.05
C LEU A 143 14.16 -19.16 -2.67
N GLU A 144 15.35 -19.39 -2.12
CA GLU A 144 15.53 -19.98 -0.79
C GLU A 144 15.06 -19.08 0.36
N ARG A 145 14.81 -17.79 0.11
CA ARG A 145 14.24 -16.85 1.10
C ARG A 145 12.71 -16.90 1.19
N ILE A 146 12.05 -17.61 0.29
CA ILE A 146 10.58 -17.72 0.28
C ILE A 146 10.04 -18.28 1.61
N PRO A 147 10.58 -19.38 2.19
CA PRO A 147 10.12 -19.91 3.47
C PRO A 147 10.21 -18.90 4.62
N GLN A 148 11.33 -18.18 4.72
CA GLN A 148 11.51 -17.14 5.73
C GLN A 148 10.46 -16.03 5.57
N THR A 149 10.13 -15.66 4.33
CA THR A 149 9.12 -14.63 4.05
C THR A 149 7.72 -15.11 4.44
N ILE A 150 7.40 -16.38 4.18
CA ILE A 150 6.14 -17.01 4.62
C ILE A 150 6.04 -16.98 6.15
N GLU A 151 7.11 -17.37 6.85
CA GLU A 151 7.16 -17.37 8.31
C GLU A 151 6.92 -15.97 8.89
N GLN A 152 7.54 -14.93 8.33
CA GLN A 152 7.32 -13.54 8.75
C GLN A 152 5.84 -13.10 8.62
N TYR A 153 5.15 -13.50 7.54
CA TYR A 153 3.72 -13.20 7.41
C TYR A 153 2.87 -14.02 8.39
N LYS A 154 3.24 -15.28 8.68
CA LYS A 154 2.56 -16.10 9.70
C LYS A 154 2.74 -15.53 11.11
N GLU A 155 3.90 -15.01 11.45
CA GLU A 155 4.16 -14.31 12.72
C GLU A 155 3.31 -13.04 12.86
N LYS A 156 3.21 -12.25 11.77
CA LYS A 156 2.31 -11.10 11.71
C LYS A 156 0.85 -11.53 11.92
N ASN A 157 0.40 -12.58 11.23
CA ASN A 157 -0.97 -13.10 11.39
C ASN A 157 -1.22 -13.62 12.79
N THR A 158 -0.24 -14.23 13.44
CA THR A 158 -0.35 -14.64 14.86
C THR A 158 -0.56 -13.44 15.78
N SER A 159 0.06 -12.30 15.49
CA SER A 159 -0.13 -11.06 16.24
C SER A 159 -1.52 -10.45 15.97
N LEU A 160 -1.94 -10.40 14.70
CA LEU A 160 -3.27 -9.93 14.30
C LEU A 160 -4.39 -10.79 14.91
N ALA A 161 -4.22 -12.12 14.94
CA ALA A 161 -5.18 -13.06 15.51
C ALA A 161 -5.37 -12.87 17.02
N LYS A 162 -4.36 -12.33 17.73
CA LYS A 162 -4.50 -11.91 19.12
C LYS A 162 -5.24 -10.59 19.23
N ASP A 163 -4.92 -9.60 18.39
CA ASP A 163 -5.49 -8.25 18.46
C ASP A 163 -6.97 -8.18 18.04
N ILE A 164 -7.37 -8.92 17.01
CA ILE A 164 -8.71 -8.87 16.41
C ILE A 164 -9.82 -9.18 17.43
N PRO A 165 -9.75 -10.24 18.26
CA PRO A 165 -10.75 -10.50 19.29
C PRO A 165 -10.91 -9.37 20.31
N LEU A 166 -9.80 -8.76 20.76
CA LEU A 166 -9.84 -7.64 21.70
C LEU A 166 -10.49 -6.41 21.07
N LEU A 167 -10.11 -6.08 19.83
CA LEU A 167 -10.71 -4.98 19.07
C LEU A 167 -12.20 -5.22 18.80
N LYS A 168 -12.59 -6.47 18.52
CA LYS A 168 -13.98 -6.88 18.33
C LYS A 168 -14.81 -6.71 19.61
N GLU A 169 -14.24 -7.03 20.78
CA GLU A 169 -14.90 -6.79 22.07
C GLU A 169 -15.10 -5.29 22.31
N ILE A 170 -14.06 -4.47 22.08
CA ILE A 170 -14.12 -3.00 22.25
C ILE A 170 -15.14 -2.37 21.28
N ALA A 171 -15.18 -2.84 20.03
CA ALA A 171 -16.11 -2.35 19.03
C ALA A 171 -17.57 -2.72 19.35
N ASN A 172 -17.82 -3.92 19.88
CA ASN A 172 -19.16 -4.41 20.19
C ASN A 172 -19.70 -4.02 21.57
N LYS A 173 -18.84 -3.52 22.47
CA LYS A 173 -19.27 -3.10 23.80
C LYS A 173 -20.30 -1.97 23.67
N GLN A 174 -21.48 -2.14 24.27
CA GLN A 174 -22.48 -1.07 24.31
C GLN A 174 -21.86 0.14 25.04
N TRP A 175 -21.66 1.21 24.28
CA TRP A 175 -20.98 2.40 24.77
C TRP A 175 -21.96 3.17 25.67
N LYS A 176 -21.93 2.93 26.98
CA LYS A 176 -22.96 3.36 27.98
C LYS A 176 -23.39 4.83 27.96
N LYS A 177 -22.59 5.75 27.41
CA LYS A 177 -22.93 7.19 27.29
C LYS A 177 -23.45 7.58 25.89
N GLU A 178 -23.65 6.62 24.99
CA GLU A 178 -24.15 6.88 23.64
C GLU A 178 -25.60 7.36 23.66
N ASP A 179 -26.46 6.61 24.35
CA ASP A 179 -27.89 6.92 24.45
C ASP A 179 -28.11 8.23 25.20
N GLU A 180 -27.34 8.46 26.28
CA GLU A 180 -27.34 9.72 27.03
C GLU A 180 -26.88 10.90 26.15
N LEU A 181 -25.79 10.74 25.40
CA LEU A 181 -25.30 11.78 24.47
C LEU A 181 -26.30 12.06 23.33
N LYS A 182 -26.99 11.03 22.84
CA LYS A 182 -28.04 11.17 21.82
C LYS A 182 -29.25 11.92 22.37
N GLY A 183 -29.64 11.63 23.62
CA GLY A 183 -30.66 12.37 24.36
C GLY A 183 -30.31 13.85 24.49
N LEU A 184 -29.13 14.16 25.07
CA LEU A 184 -28.66 15.53 25.26
C LEU A 184 -28.55 16.32 23.94
N LYS A 185 -28.13 15.68 22.84
CA LYS A 185 -28.11 16.32 21.52
C LYS A 185 -29.51 16.63 20.98
N SER A 186 -30.47 15.75 21.24
CA SER A 186 -31.86 15.94 20.82
C SER A 186 -32.51 17.07 21.62
N GLU A 187 -32.25 17.13 22.93
CA GLU A 187 -32.68 18.23 23.80
C GLU A 187 -32.07 19.57 23.38
N LEU A 188 -30.77 19.59 23.07
CA LEU A 188 -30.09 20.78 22.56
C LEU A 188 -30.74 21.30 21.26
N ALA A 189 -31.03 20.41 20.31
CA ALA A 189 -31.68 20.78 19.05
C ALA A 189 -33.12 21.27 19.25
N ALA A 190 -33.85 20.70 20.21
CA ALA A 190 -35.19 21.15 20.57
C ALA A 190 -35.18 22.55 21.19
N LEU A 191 -34.22 22.82 22.09
CA LEU A 191 -33.99 24.15 22.68
C LEU A 191 -33.62 25.18 21.60
N ASP A 192 -32.69 24.85 20.71
CA ASP A 192 -32.25 25.74 19.63
C ASP A 192 -33.41 26.11 18.69
N ARG A 193 -34.23 25.12 18.31
CA ARG A 193 -35.46 25.35 17.53
C ARG A 193 -36.46 26.26 18.26
N LYS A 194 -36.61 26.07 19.58
CA LYS A 194 -37.51 26.90 20.40
C LYS A 194 -37.01 28.35 20.43
N ILE A 195 -35.72 28.57 20.64
CA ILE A 195 -35.10 29.90 20.63
C ILE A 195 -35.30 30.58 19.27
N GLN A 196 -35.09 29.88 18.16
CA GLN A 196 -35.33 30.43 16.82
C GLN A 196 -36.80 30.80 16.59
N LEU A 197 -37.74 30.00 17.09
CA LEU A 197 -39.17 30.31 16.99
C LEU A 197 -39.59 31.50 17.86
N GLU A 198 -39.02 31.66 19.06
CA GLU A 198 -39.25 32.83 19.91
C GLU A 198 -38.65 34.10 19.28
N LEU A 199 -37.41 34.03 18.78
CA LEU A 199 -36.79 35.13 18.04
C LEU A 199 -37.55 35.48 16.75
N ALA A 200 -38.15 34.51 16.06
CA ALA A 200 -38.97 34.78 14.88
C ALA A 200 -40.30 35.47 15.23
N LYS A 201 -40.90 35.16 16.38
CA LYS A 201 -42.12 35.81 16.88
C LYS A 201 -41.86 37.24 17.35
N ASP A 202 -40.72 37.51 17.98
CA ASP A 202 -40.33 38.86 18.41
C ASP A 202 -39.93 39.77 17.24
N ASN A 203 -39.66 39.20 16.06
CA ASN A 203 -39.35 39.93 14.83
C ASN A 203 -40.55 40.05 13.86
N GLU A 204 -41.78 39.72 14.27
CA GLU A 204 -42.99 40.05 13.49
C GLU A 204 -43.39 41.52 13.75
N PRO A 205 -43.17 42.48 12.82
CA PRO A 205 -43.79 43.79 12.94
C PRO A 205 -45.31 43.65 12.83
N GLN A 206 -46.01 44.09 13.88
CA GLN A 206 -47.46 44.25 13.95
C GLN A 206 -47.98 44.94 12.68
N GLN A 207 -48.72 44.22 11.85
CA GLN A 207 -49.54 44.84 10.80
C GLN A 207 -50.73 45.53 11.44
N GLN A 208 -50.67 46.87 11.57
CA GLN A 208 -51.84 47.72 11.71
C GLN A 208 -52.47 47.94 10.33
N GLN A 209 -53.74 47.54 10.18
CA GLN A 209 -54.58 47.90 9.05
C GLN A 209 -55.18 49.30 9.25
N ALA A 210 -54.94 50.22 8.32
CA ALA A 210 -55.85 51.31 7.97
C ALA A 210 -55.54 51.82 6.55
N VAL A 211 -56.59 52.26 5.87
CA VAL A 211 -56.78 52.41 4.42
C VAL A 211 -56.41 53.80 3.88
N ALA A 212 -56.08 53.80 2.57
CA ALA A 212 -56.34 54.83 1.54
C ALA A 212 -55.35 55.99 1.29
N ASN A 213 -54.85 55.94 0.03
CA ASN A 213 -54.54 57.02 -0.93
C ASN A 213 -53.37 57.99 -0.72
N GLY A 214 -52.56 58.10 -1.78
CA GLY A 214 -51.96 59.36 -2.23
C GLY A 214 -50.44 59.38 -2.34
N ASP A 215 -49.95 59.15 -3.55
CA ASP A 215 -48.78 59.72 -4.25
C ASP A 215 -47.44 60.00 -3.55
N ASP A 216 -46.43 59.73 -4.38
CA ASP A 216 -45.14 60.40 -4.57
C ASP A 216 -43.84 59.66 -4.20
N VAL A 217 -42.99 59.70 -5.22
CA VAL A 217 -41.69 59.08 -5.42
C VAL A 217 -40.62 59.92 -4.74
N VAL A 218 -39.70 59.32 -3.97
CA VAL A 218 -38.27 59.70 -4.06
C VAL A 218 -37.36 58.51 -3.71
N GLU A 219 -36.43 58.29 -4.63
CA GLU A 219 -35.28 57.38 -4.67
C GLU A 219 -34.14 57.80 -3.71
N VAL A 220 -33.01 57.06 -3.74
CA VAL A 220 -31.65 57.35 -3.21
C VAL A 220 -31.34 56.65 -1.86
N SER A 221 -30.27 55.85 -1.68
CA SER A 221 -29.22 55.35 -2.57
C SER A 221 -28.54 54.16 -1.90
N SER A 222 -28.06 53.22 -2.73
CA SER A 222 -27.14 52.15 -2.35
C SER A 222 -25.69 52.57 -2.61
N GLN A 223 -24.77 52.22 -1.71
CA GLN A 223 -23.37 51.78 -1.98
C GLN A 223 -22.73 51.37 -0.63
N LYS A 224 -22.47 50.07 -0.38
CA LYS A 224 -21.26 49.28 -0.69
C LYS A 224 -19.97 49.82 -0.02
N GLU A 225 -19.35 49.02 0.85
CA GLU A 225 -18.09 48.30 0.56
C GLU A 225 -17.59 47.40 1.72
N THR A 226 -17.00 46.27 1.31
CA THR A 226 -16.33 45.18 2.06
C THR A 226 -14.90 45.54 2.51
N PRO A 227 -14.20 44.70 3.30
CA PRO A 227 -13.20 43.75 2.70
C PRO A 227 -13.12 42.38 3.43
N SER A 228 -13.03 41.20 2.76
CA SER A 228 -11.84 40.55 2.12
C SER A 228 -10.64 40.44 3.08
N LYS A 229 -9.90 39.35 3.34
CA LYS A 229 -9.46 38.09 2.66
C LYS A 229 -8.75 37.27 3.77
N GLY A 230 -8.39 35.99 3.67
CA GLY A 230 -8.37 35.07 2.54
C GLY A 230 -7.72 33.74 2.94
N LEU A 231 -8.11 32.69 2.22
CA LEU A 231 -7.41 31.42 2.11
C LEU A 231 -6.29 31.57 1.08
N LYS A 232 -5.13 30.97 1.32
CA LYS A 232 -4.22 30.52 0.26
C LYS A 232 -3.58 29.18 0.64
N PRO A 233 -3.22 28.39 -0.39
CA PRO A 233 -2.85 26.99 -0.30
C PRO A 233 -1.46 26.76 0.30
#